data_AF-A0A165T1X0-F1
#
_entry.id   AF-A0A165T1X0-F1
#
_cell.length_a   1.000
_cell.length_b   1.000
_cell.length_c   1.000
_cell.angle_alpha   90.00
_cell.angle_beta   90.00
_cell.angle_gamma   90.00
#
_symmetry.space_group_name_H-M   'P 1'
#
loop_
_entity.id
_entity.type
_entity.pdbx_description
1 polymer ?
#
loop_
_entity_poly.entity_id
_entity_poly.type
_entity_poly.pdbx_seq_one_letter_code
_entity_poly.pdbx_strand_id
1 'polypeptide(L)'
;MHSVEKIKRGNGCVLHPEVSFFDIGVPDSILNVPGMLSTGERMLLYSLSKRNYRGIGSIIDAGSFMGSSVVASAQGLEDNPLFQGKKSFALDRRKPVNSYELGYLPKPAGGKEVTRNFCGKNYRMGDSFLPILKESIAPHQKLVKLNIGDLKRYKWTGRPIEICFIDVCKTSDLNRHVAQQFMPCLIPAQSYFLNQDFFFDRLPWIKVTMGYLEEYFDWYGQVFSTSIYKCKKQIPADVVAYDPFQEGTLDECLKYHDMHPRAYISDMYRLRMDISRAYLMALKGRKEDALEYLDALGVTYEHVFEEGTAAAETNLMRYQRAQRQIVRGVRKAMA
;
A
#
# COMPACT_ATOMS: atom_id res chain seq x y z
N MET A 1 -12.00 -8.12 -18.80
CA MET A 1 -13.01 -7.20 -18.22
C MET A 1 -14.19 -8.00 -17.69
N HIS A 2 -14.15 -8.43 -16.41
CA HIS A 2 -15.38 -8.89 -15.73
C HIS A 2 -16.13 -7.66 -15.19
N SER A 3 -17.45 -7.67 -15.31
CA SER A 3 -18.36 -6.54 -15.14
C SER A 3 -18.30 -5.94 -13.74
N VAL A 4 -17.80 -4.70 -13.67
CA VAL A 4 -17.61 -3.88 -12.47
C VAL A 4 -18.94 -3.22 -11.99
N GLU A 5 -20.08 -3.84 -12.29
CA GLU A 5 -21.41 -3.20 -12.25
C GLU A 5 -21.99 -2.99 -10.85
N LYS A 6 -21.35 -3.49 -9.78
CA LYS A 6 -21.83 -3.37 -8.40
C LYS A 6 -20.79 -2.81 -7.44
N ILE A 7 -20.05 -1.79 -7.86
CA ILE A 7 -19.14 -1.07 -6.96
C ILE A 7 -19.93 -0.23 -5.96
N LYS A 8 -19.68 -0.43 -4.66
CA LYS A 8 -20.08 0.53 -3.61
C LYS A 8 -19.14 1.73 -3.64
N ARG A 9 -19.68 2.96 -3.68
CA ARG A 9 -18.93 4.22 -3.75
C ARG A 9 -19.09 5.02 -2.45
N GLY A 10 -17.97 5.49 -1.92
CA GLY A 10 -17.88 6.54 -0.90
C GLY A 10 -16.69 7.44 -1.20
N ASN A 11 -16.52 8.55 -0.48
CA ASN A 11 -15.38 9.45 -0.69
C ASN A 11 -14.05 8.69 -0.54
N GLY A 12 -13.35 8.47 -1.66
CA GLY A 12 -12.10 7.72 -1.71
C GLY A 12 -12.22 6.20 -1.53
N CYS A 13 -13.42 5.63 -1.61
CA CYS A 13 -13.66 4.19 -1.45
C CYS A 13 -14.46 3.63 -2.64
N VAL A 14 -13.91 2.60 -3.26
CA VAL A 14 -14.42 1.96 -4.46
C VAL A 14 -14.15 0.47 -4.31
N LEU A 15 -15.16 -0.39 -4.23
CA LEU A 15 -14.93 -1.79 -3.88
C LEU A 15 -15.70 -2.77 -4.76
N HIS A 16 -15.02 -3.86 -5.11
CA HIS A 16 -15.66 -5.07 -5.61
C HIS A 16 -16.60 -5.67 -4.55
N PRO A 17 -17.78 -6.23 -4.93
CA PRO A 17 -18.74 -6.80 -3.98
C PRO A 17 -18.20 -7.85 -3.02
N GLU A 18 -17.16 -8.59 -3.42
CA GLU A 18 -16.50 -9.59 -2.56
C GLU A 18 -15.73 -8.97 -1.39
N VAL A 19 -15.39 -7.68 -1.48
CA VAL A 19 -14.74 -6.91 -0.40
C VAL A 19 -15.81 -6.10 0.32
N SER A 20 -16.36 -6.66 1.38
CA SER A 20 -17.43 -6.01 2.15
C SER A 20 -16.94 -5.50 3.49
N PHE A 21 -16.72 -4.19 3.63
CA PHE A 21 -16.46 -3.56 4.94
C PHE A 21 -17.52 -2.56 5.42
N PHE A 22 -18.53 -2.20 4.61
CA PHE A 22 -19.52 -1.18 4.98
C PHE A 22 -20.45 -1.55 6.16
N ASP A 23 -20.50 -2.82 6.57
CA ASP A 23 -21.44 -3.31 7.60
C ASP A 23 -20.78 -4.33 8.54
N ILE A 24 -19.47 -4.23 8.78
CA ILE A 24 -18.72 -5.33 9.42
C ILE A 24 -18.73 -5.33 10.96
N GLY A 25 -19.20 -4.24 11.60
CA GLY A 25 -19.11 -4.05 13.04
C GLY A 25 -17.64 -3.99 13.46
N VAL A 26 -17.11 -2.79 13.67
CA VAL A 26 -15.68 -2.58 13.88
C VAL A 26 -15.41 -2.34 15.36
N PRO A 27 -14.56 -3.14 16.03
CA PRO A 27 -14.21 -2.92 17.43
C PRO A 27 -13.43 -1.62 17.63
N ASP A 28 -13.69 -0.90 18.71
CA ASP A 28 -12.91 0.30 19.09
C ASP A 28 -11.41 0.00 19.26
N SER A 29 -11.08 -1.26 19.59
CA SER A 29 -9.70 -1.74 19.74
C SER A 29 -8.86 -1.56 18.49
N ILE A 30 -9.45 -1.53 17.28
CA ILE A 30 -8.69 -1.29 16.04
C ILE A 30 -8.65 0.19 15.64
N LEU A 31 -9.63 0.98 16.09
CA LEU A 31 -9.74 2.40 15.74
C LEU A 31 -8.76 3.28 16.54
N ASN A 32 -8.49 2.89 17.79
CA ASN A 32 -7.70 3.70 18.73
C ASN A 32 -6.21 3.35 18.76
N VAL A 33 -5.73 2.48 17.86
CA VAL A 33 -4.31 2.12 17.78
C VAL A 33 -3.52 3.26 17.14
N PRO A 34 -2.36 3.68 17.70
CA PRO A 34 -1.49 4.65 17.04
C PRO A 34 -1.04 4.17 15.67
N GLY A 35 -1.04 5.07 14.68
CA GLY A 35 -0.64 4.75 13.32
C GLY A 35 -1.00 5.83 12.31
N MET A 36 -0.62 5.61 11.04
CA MET A 36 -0.88 6.54 9.93
C MET A 36 -1.98 6.05 8.98
N LEU A 37 -2.49 4.83 9.17
CA LEU A 37 -3.60 4.32 8.38
C LEU A 37 -4.90 5.03 8.74
N SER A 38 -5.66 5.33 7.69
CA SER A 38 -7.04 5.80 7.82
C SER A 38 -7.92 4.75 8.49
N THR A 39 -9.05 5.19 9.04
CA THR A 39 -10.09 4.27 9.55
C THR A 39 -10.53 3.27 8.48
N GLY A 40 -10.72 3.70 7.23
CA GLY A 40 -11.14 2.80 6.15
C GLY A 40 -10.11 1.71 5.84
N GLU A 41 -8.81 2.02 5.85
CA GLU A 41 -7.76 1.02 5.61
C GLU A 41 -7.68 0.00 6.76
N ARG A 42 -7.86 0.44 8.01
CA ARG A 42 -7.95 -0.47 9.16
C ARG A 42 -9.17 -1.38 9.04
N MET A 43 -10.32 -0.83 8.68
CA MET A 43 -11.55 -1.61 8.45
C MET A 43 -11.39 -2.63 7.33
N LEU A 44 -10.69 -2.26 6.26
CA LEU A 44 -10.38 -3.16 5.15
C LEU A 44 -9.55 -4.37 5.62
N LEU A 45 -8.45 -4.13 6.35
CA LEU A 45 -7.58 -5.19 6.86
C LEU A 45 -8.28 -6.11 7.87
N TYR A 46 -9.08 -5.53 8.77
CA TYR A 46 -9.96 -6.25 9.67
C TYR A 46 -10.94 -7.13 8.89
N SER A 47 -11.59 -6.56 7.87
CA SER A 47 -12.58 -7.27 7.07
C SER A 47 -12.02 -8.44 6.30
N LEU A 48 -10.92 -8.26 5.61
CA LEU A 48 -10.28 -9.33 4.85
C LEU A 48 -9.83 -10.46 5.78
N SER A 49 -9.23 -10.12 6.93
CA SER A 49 -8.81 -11.10 7.93
C SER A 49 -9.99 -11.86 8.54
N LYS A 50 -11.11 -11.17 8.83
CA LYS A 50 -12.32 -11.77 9.42
C LYS A 50 -13.09 -12.66 8.46
N ARG A 51 -13.26 -12.23 7.21
CA ARG A 51 -14.19 -12.86 6.26
C ARG A 51 -13.52 -13.73 5.21
N ASN A 52 -12.27 -13.41 4.84
CA ASN A 52 -11.64 -14.02 3.68
C ASN A 52 -10.48 -14.96 4.04
N TYR A 53 -9.81 -14.76 5.18
CA TYR A 53 -8.76 -15.65 5.63
C TYR A 53 -9.30 -17.06 5.93
N ARG A 54 -8.63 -18.09 5.39
CA ARG A 54 -9.01 -19.52 5.52
C ARG A 54 -8.03 -20.33 6.37
N GLY A 55 -6.85 -19.78 6.65
CA GLY A 55 -5.77 -20.43 7.39
C GLY A 55 -4.88 -21.34 6.54
N ILE A 56 -4.93 -21.18 5.22
CA ILE A 56 -4.07 -21.91 4.27
C ILE A 56 -2.68 -21.27 4.22
N GLY A 57 -2.61 -19.94 4.31
CA GLY A 57 -1.39 -19.17 4.16
C GLY A 57 -1.15 -18.18 5.29
N SER A 58 -0.12 -17.35 5.13
CA SER A 58 0.21 -16.27 6.06
C SER A 58 -0.49 -14.97 5.68
N ILE A 59 -0.58 -14.06 6.65
CA ILE A 59 -0.81 -12.62 6.41
C ILE A 59 0.55 -11.93 6.44
N ILE A 60 0.86 -11.14 5.42
CA ILE A 60 2.03 -10.27 5.39
C ILE A 60 1.58 -8.83 5.67
N ASP A 61 2.26 -8.18 6.60
CA ASP A 61 2.12 -6.76 6.91
C ASP A 61 3.51 -6.12 6.83
N ALA A 62 3.80 -5.42 5.73
CA ALA A 62 5.09 -4.79 5.52
C ALA A 62 4.96 -3.27 5.68
N GLY A 63 5.47 -2.72 6.78
CA GLY A 63 5.35 -1.29 7.13
C GLY A 63 4.32 -1.01 8.21
N SER A 64 4.41 -1.75 9.33
CA SER A 64 3.40 -1.67 10.39
C SER A 64 3.38 -0.35 11.16
N PHE A 65 4.47 0.41 11.11
CA PHE A 65 4.72 1.60 11.92
C PHE A 65 4.43 1.33 13.41
N MET A 66 3.42 1.99 13.99
CA MET A 66 3.01 1.82 15.39
C MET A 66 2.00 0.69 15.61
N GLY A 67 1.62 -0.06 14.57
CA GLY A 67 0.91 -1.33 14.70
C GLY A 67 -0.57 -1.33 14.27
N SER A 68 -1.13 -0.20 13.84
CA SER A 68 -2.55 -0.11 13.46
C SER A 68 -3.00 -1.14 12.41
N SER A 69 -2.16 -1.45 11.42
CA SER A 69 -2.42 -2.45 10.37
C SER A 69 -2.41 -3.88 10.93
N VAL A 70 -1.45 -4.15 11.80
CA VAL A 70 -1.22 -5.45 12.45
C VAL A 70 -2.36 -5.77 13.41
N VAL A 71 -2.76 -4.82 14.26
CA VAL A 71 -3.88 -5.00 15.19
C VAL A 71 -5.17 -5.21 14.41
N ALA A 72 -5.43 -4.41 13.37
CA ALA A 72 -6.63 -4.60 12.55
C ALA A 72 -6.70 -6.00 11.94
N SER A 73 -5.59 -6.48 11.37
CA SER A 73 -5.51 -7.84 10.80
C SER A 73 -5.65 -8.92 11.87
N ALA A 74 -4.96 -8.78 13.00
CA ALA A 74 -4.98 -9.78 14.08
C ALA A 74 -6.34 -9.88 14.78
N GLN A 75 -6.98 -8.74 15.08
CA GLN A 75 -8.35 -8.72 15.61
C GLN A 75 -9.32 -9.34 14.59
N GLY A 76 -9.14 -9.06 13.30
CA GLY A 76 -9.95 -9.69 12.26
C GLY A 76 -9.82 -11.21 12.25
N LEU A 77 -8.60 -11.73 12.45
CA LEU A 77 -8.37 -13.17 12.60
C LEU A 77 -9.05 -13.76 13.84
N GLU A 78 -8.98 -13.08 14.99
CA GLU A 78 -9.65 -13.52 16.21
C GLU A 78 -11.16 -13.59 16.02
N ASP A 79 -11.74 -12.64 15.28
CA ASP A 79 -13.17 -12.59 15.02
C ASP A 79 -13.59 -13.48 13.83
N ASN A 80 -12.65 -14.18 13.19
CA ASN A 80 -12.93 -15.05 12.05
C ASN A 80 -13.55 -16.38 12.53
N PRO A 81 -14.80 -16.70 12.15
CA PRO A 81 -15.47 -17.92 12.61
C PRO A 81 -14.77 -19.22 12.19
N LEU A 82 -14.11 -19.23 11.02
CA LEU A 82 -13.36 -20.39 10.55
C LEU A 82 -12.04 -20.57 11.30
N PHE A 83 -11.46 -19.49 11.79
CA PHE A 83 -10.28 -19.54 12.63
C PHE A 83 -10.64 -20.06 14.03
N GLN A 84 -11.75 -19.58 14.61
CA GLN A 84 -12.27 -20.02 15.91
C GLN A 84 -12.77 -21.47 15.92
N GLY A 85 -13.47 -21.91 14.87
CA GLY A 85 -14.05 -23.25 14.78
C GLY A 85 -13.04 -24.38 14.62
N LYS A 86 -11.80 -24.06 14.21
CA LYS A 86 -10.72 -25.03 14.07
C LYS A 86 -10.00 -25.21 15.41
N LYS A 87 -10.62 -25.98 16.34
CA LYS A 87 -9.93 -26.56 17.52
C LYS A 87 -8.65 -27.33 17.17
N SER A 88 -8.46 -27.65 15.88
CA SER A 88 -7.40 -28.47 15.32
C SER A 88 -6.67 -27.83 14.13
N PHE A 89 -6.59 -26.50 14.00
CA PHE A 89 -5.29 -26.03 13.54
C PHE A 89 -4.36 -26.48 14.65
N ALA A 90 -3.65 -27.58 14.41
CA ALA A 90 -2.38 -27.81 15.03
C ALA A 90 -1.60 -26.52 14.77
N LEU A 91 -1.74 -25.58 15.71
CA LEU A 91 -0.87 -24.45 15.94
C LEU A 91 0.47 -25.11 16.09
N ASP A 92 1.16 -25.26 14.97
CA ASP A 92 2.58 -25.56 14.94
C ASP A 92 3.33 -24.34 15.50
N ARG A 93 2.97 -23.85 16.70
CA ARG A 93 3.42 -22.58 17.27
C ARG A 93 3.41 -21.39 16.28
N ARG A 94 2.63 -21.49 15.19
CA ARG A 94 2.76 -20.65 14.00
C ARG A 94 1.95 -19.39 14.20
N LYS A 95 2.64 -18.26 14.13
CA LYS A 95 2.04 -16.93 14.16
C LYS A 95 1.63 -16.53 12.72
N PRO A 96 0.32 -16.45 12.39
CA PRO A 96 -0.14 -16.24 11.01
C PRO A 96 0.19 -14.86 10.45
N VAL A 97 0.28 -13.83 11.28
CA VAL A 97 0.60 -12.47 10.86
C VAL A 97 2.11 -12.27 10.92
N ASN A 98 2.75 -12.06 9.77
CA ASN A 98 4.17 -11.76 9.65
C ASN A 98 4.31 -10.28 9.36
N SER A 99 4.69 -9.53 10.39
CA SER A 99 4.85 -8.08 10.33
C SER A 99 6.33 -7.72 10.15
N TYR A 100 6.63 -6.73 9.31
CA TYR A 100 7.98 -6.28 8.99
C TYR A 100 8.13 -4.78 9.23
N GLU A 101 9.20 -4.39 9.95
CA GLU A 101 9.39 -3.00 10.35
C GLU A 101 10.87 -2.65 10.60
N LEU A 102 11.29 -1.45 10.18
CA LEU A 102 12.59 -0.86 10.50
C LEU A 102 12.62 -0.28 11.93
N GLY A 103 11.51 0.31 12.38
CA GLY A 103 11.33 0.72 13.77
C GLY A 103 11.66 2.18 14.10
N TYR A 104 11.91 3.02 13.09
CA TYR A 104 12.14 4.45 13.24
C TYR A 104 11.68 5.21 11.99
N LEU A 105 11.27 6.47 12.16
CA LEU A 105 11.12 7.42 11.06
C LEU A 105 12.39 8.28 10.97
N PRO A 106 12.87 8.64 9.77
CA PRO A 106 14.11 9.40 9.63
C PRO A 106 13.98 10.81 10.24
N LYS A 107 15.10 11.32 10.79
CA LYS A 107 15.16 12.72 11.28
C LYS A 107 14.92 13.69 10.10
N PRO A 108 14.26 14.83 10.33
CA PRO A 108 14.09 15.85 9.31
C PRO A 108 15.44 16.34 8.77
N ALA A 109 15.52 16.56 7.45
CA ALA A 109 16.69 17.19 6.84
C ALA A 109 16.87 18.59 7.42
N GLY A 110 18.01 18.84 8.07
CA GLY A 110 18.32 20.10 8.77
C GLY A 110 18.39 20.00 10.30
N GLY A 111 18.24 18.81 10.88
CA GLY A 111 18.54 18.57 12.31
C GLY A 111 17.52 19.14 13.30
N LYS A 112 16.44 19.77 12.81
CA LYS A 112 15.34 20.26 13.66
C LYS A 112 14.68 19.11 14.41
N GLU A 113 14.50 19.28 15.72
CA GLU A 113 13.67 18.38 16.51
C GLU A 113 12.20 18.57 16.14
N VAL A 114 11.54 17.48 15.77
CA VAL A 114 10.14 17.47 15.39
C VAL A 114 9.44 16.35 16.14
N THR A 115 8.41 16.70 16.89
CA THR A 115 7.52 15.76 17.57
C THR A 115 6.17 15.75 16.88
N ARG A 116 5.60 14.57 16.68
CA ARG A 116 4.27 14.36 16.09
C ARG A 116 3.40 13.55 17.05
N ASN A 117 2.12 13.87 17.10
CA ASN A 117 1.14 13.10 17.84
C ASN A 117 0.46 12.08 16.91
N PHE A 118 0.42 10.82 17.32
CA PHE A 118 -0.29 9.74 16.64
C PHE A 118 -1.26 9.09 17.64
N CYS A 119 -2.55 9.44 17.55
CA CYS A 119 -3.59 8.93 18.45
C CYS A 119 -3.21 9.04 19.94
N GLY A 120 -2.75 10.22 20.38
CA GLY A 120 -2.37 10.46 21.76
C GLY A 120 -0.93 10.05 22.12
N LYS A 121 -0.20 9.35 21.24
CA LYS A 121 1.22 9.03 21.45
C LYS A 121 2.09 10.10 20.79
N ASN A 122 2.87 10.83 21.60
CA ASN A 122 3.87 11.76 21.09
C ASN A 122 5.13 10.99 20.68
N TYR A 123 5.56 11.20 19.44
CA TYR A 123 6.74 10.57 18.86
C TYR A 123 7.68 11.64 18.30
N ARG A 124 8.93 11.61 18.75
CA ARG A 124 9.99 12.48 18.23
C ARG A 124 10.66 11.79 17.06
N MET A 125 10.71 12.46 15.91
CA MET A 125 11.30 11.94 14.67
C MET A 125 12.75 11.52 14.90
N GLY A 126 13.12 10.31 14.44
CA GLY A 126 14.44 9.71 14.64
C GLY A 126 14.55 8.79 15.86
N ASP A 127 13.64 8.88 16.83
CA ASP A 127 13.59 7.92 17.93
C ASP A 127 13.03 6.57 17.44
N SER A 128 13.26 5.50 18.20
CA SER A 128 12.60 4.22 17.88
C SER A 128 11.15 4.23 18.35
N PHE A 129 10.22 3.86 17.46
CA PHE A 129 8.82 3.62 17.82
C PHE A 129 8.53 2.16 18.17
N LEU A 130 9.54 1.28 18.17
CA LEU A 130 9.37 -0.14 18.51
C LEU A 130 8.73 -0.40 19.87
N PRO A 131 8.98 0.39 20.93
CA PRO A 131 8.24 0.23 22.19
C PRO A 131 6.73 0.42 22.01
N ILE A 132 6.32 1.44 21.25
CA ILE A 132 4.90 1.75 20.97
C ILE A 132 4.28 0.64 20.11
N LEU A 133 5.01 0.16 19.09
CA LEU A 133 4.57 -0.95 18.26
C LEU A 133 4.35 -2.22 19.10
N LYS A 134 5.32 -2.59 19.95
CA LYS A 134 5.24 -3.77 20.81
C LYS A 134 4.10 -3.67 21.82
N GLU A 135 3.88 -2.51 22.41
CA GLU A 135 2.74 -2.22 23.29
C GLU A 135 1.42 -2.44 22.53
N SER A 136 1.30 -1.87 21.33
CA SER A 136 0.08 -1.93 20.51
C SER A 136 -0.29 -3.36 20.10
N ILE A 137 0.69 -4.21 19.77
CA ILE A 137 0.44 -5.59 19.33
C ILE A 137 0.40 -6.60 20.49
N ALA A 138 0.70 -6.18 21.73
CA ALA A 138 0.80 -7.08 22.88
C ALA A 138 -0.45 -7.96 23.10
N PRO A 139 -1.70 -7.46 22.93
CA PRO A 139 -2.90 -8.28 23.04
C PRO A 139 -2.92 -9.46 22.04
N HIS A 140 -2.34 -9.26 20.86
CA HIS A 140 -2.34 -10.22 19.76
C HIS A 140 -0.99 -10.92 19.56
N GLN A 141 -0.07 -10.85 20.52
CA GLN A 141 1.30 -11.35 20.37
C GLN A 141 1.39 -12.84 20.00
N LYS A 142 0.36 -13.63 20.31
CA LYS A 142 0.26 -15.05 19.94
C LYS A 142 0.03 -15.25 18.44
N LEU A 143 -0.50 -14.25 17.75
CA LEU A 143 -0.79 -14.27 16.31
C LEU A 143 0.29 -13.60 15.46
N VAL A 144 1.13 -12.75 16.07
CA VAL A 144 2.05 -11.85 15.34
C VAL A 144 3.51 -12.27 15.47
N LYS A 145 4.12 -12.64 14.35
CA LYS A 145 5.58 -12.70 14.19
C LYS A 145 6.07 -11.33 13.73
N LEU A 146 6.62 -10.57 14.67
CA LEU A 146 7.24 -9.28 14.39
C LEU A 146 8.69 -9.49 13.95
N ASN A 147 9.02 -9.06 12.74
CA ASN A 147 10.35 -9.13 12.14
C ASN A 147 10.93 -7.70 12.05
N ILE A 148 11.92 -7.40 12.89
CA ILE A 148 12.55 -6.08 12.92
C ILE A 148 13.83 -6.09 12.09
N GLY A 149 13.95 -5.12 11.19
CA GLY A 149 15.14 -4.92 10.37
C GLY A 149 14.83 -4.51 8.93
N ASP A 150 15.89 -4.33 8.15
CA ASP A 150 15.78 -4.03 6.71
C ASP A 150 15.13 -5.20 5.96
N LEU A 151 13.93 -4.96 5.43
CA LEU A 151 13.17 -5.96 4.69
C LEU A 151 13.97 -6.54 3.51
N LYS A 152 14.86 -5.76 2.87
CA LYS A 152 15.68 -6.25 1.75
C LYS A 152 16.64 -7.38 2.14
N ARG A 153 16.93 -7.53 3.43
CA ARG A 153 17.78 -8.62 3.96
C ARG A 153 16.99 -9.87 4.30
N TYR A 154 15.66 -9.79 4.25
CA TYR A 154 14.79 -10.90 4.58
C TYR A 154 14.57 -11.79 3.35
N LYS A 155 14.36 -13.09 3.59
CA LYS A 155 13.91 -14.03 2.57
C LYS A 155 12.64 -14.71 3.03
N TRP A 156 11.59 -14.64 2.21
CA TRP A 156 10.36 -15.34 2.50
C TRP A 156 10.55 -16.85 2.35
N THR A 157 9.86 -17.60 3.20
CA THR A 157 9.98 -19.06 3.28
C THR A 157 9.41 -19.82 2.08
N GLY A 158 8.84 -19.13 1.09
CA GLY A 158 8.09 -19.75 -0.02
C GLY A 158 6.69 -20.25 0.36
N ARG A 159 6.26 -20.05 1.62
CA ARG A 159 4.95 -20.51 2.09
C ARG A 159 3.82 -19.67 1.48
N PRO A 160 2.62 -20.25 1.30
CA PRO A 160 1.47 -19.51 0.77
C PRO A 160 1.12 -18.27 1.59
N ILE A 161 0.65 -17.22 0.92
CA ILE A 161 0.23 -15.94 1.50
C ILE A 161 -1.22 -15.68 1.08
N GLU A 162 -2.13 -15.48 2.03
CA GLU A 162 -3.55 -15.19 1.75
C GLU A 162 -3.85 -13.69 1.67
N ILE A 163 -3.16 -12.89 2.48
CA ILE A 163 -3.34 -11.43 2.52
C ILE A 163 -1.95 -10.81 2.58
N CYS A 164 -1.64 -9.93 1.64
CA CYS A 164 -0.34 -9.27 1.54
C CYS A 164 -0.54 -7.76 1.51
N PHE A 165 -0.32 -7.10 2.65
CA PHE A 165 -0.41 -5.65 2.79
C PHE A 165 0.97 -5.01 2.78
N ILE A 166 1.19 -4.10 1.83
CA ILE A 166 2.49 -3.48 1.54
C ILE A 166 2.40 -1.95 1.67
N ASP A 167 3.13 -1.38 2.64
CA ASP A 167 3.31 0.07 2.92
C ASP A 167 4.80 0.45 3.09
N VAL A 168 5.70 -0.28 2.44
CA VAL A 168 7.16 -0.04 2.58
C VAL A 168 7.85 0.33 1.28
N CYS A 169 7.19 0.20 0.13
CA CYS A 169 7.82 0.34 -1.19
C CYS A 169 8.14 1.80 -1.59
N LYS A 170 8.89 2.50 -0.74
CA LYS A 170 9.33 3.88 -0.94
C LYS A 170 10.55 4.00 -1.88
N THR A 171 11.09 2.87 -2.36
CA THR A 171 12.12 2.79 -3.42
C THR A 171 11.80 1.67 -4.42
N SER A 172 12.33 1.78 -5.64
CA SER A 172 12.17 0.74 -6.68
C SER A 172 12.84 -0.58 -6.30
N ASP A 173 14.01 -0.54 -5.64
CA ASP A 173 14.71 -1.75 -5.20
C ASP A 173 13.92 -2.53 -4.15
N LEU A 174 13.30 -1.82 -3.20
CA LEU A 174 12.46 -2.44 -2.19
C LEU A 174 11.16 -2.98 -2.80
N ASN A 175 10.60 -2.27 -3.79
CA ASN A 175 9.47 -2.77 -4.56
C ASN A 175 9.80 -4.07 -5.31
N ARG A 176 10.95 -4.12 -6.01
CA ARG A 176 11.46 -5.34 -6.66
C ARG A 176 11.61 -6.49 -5.69
N HIS A 177 12.22 -6.22 -4.54
CA HIS A 177 12.42 -7.23 -3.50
C HIS A 177 11.08 -7.77 -2.99
N VAL A 178 10.12 -6.89 -2.68
CA VAL A 178 8.76 -7.28 -2.25
C VAL A 178 8.07 -8.14 -3.30
N ALA A 179 8.14 -7.75 -4.58
CA ALA A 179 7.57 -8.53 -5.67
C ALA A 179 8.16 -9.94 -5.72
N GLN A 180 9.49 -10.06 -5.69
CA GLN A 180 10.19 -11.34 -5.73
C GLN A 180 9.92 -12.23 -4.51
N GLN A 181 9.82 -11.66 -3.31
CA GLN A 181 9.65 -12.45 -2.09
C GLN A 181 8.21 -12.90 -1.87
N PHE A 182 7.22 -12.08 -2.22
CA PHE A 182 5.84 -12.32 -1.80
C PHE A 182 4.89 -12.69 -2.94
N MET A 183 5.03 -12.09 -4.14
CA MET A 183 4.06 -12.28 -5.21
C MET A 183 3.99 -13.72 -5.73
N PRO A 184 5.10 -14.47 -5.89
CA PRO A 184 5.06 -15.89 -6.25
C PRO A 184 4.37 -16.79 -5.21
N CYS A 185 4.17 -16.29 -3.98
CA CYS A 185 3.56 -17.06 -2.90
C CYS A 185 2.06 -16.74 -2.74
N LEU A 186 1.49 -15.88 -3.59
CA LEU A 186 0.06 -15.59 -3.59
C LEU A 186 -0.71 -16.74 -4.22
N ILE A 187 -1.81 -17.13 -3.58
CA ILE A 187 -2.69 -18.23 -3.98
C ILE A 187 -3.71 -17.70 -5.00
N PRO A 188 -3.77 -18.28 -6.21
CA PRO A 188 -4.76 -17.90 -7.22
C PRO A 188 -6.19 -17.99 -6.71
N ALA A 189 -7.04 -17.05 -7.12
CA ALA A 189 -8.44 -16.88 -6.71
C ALA A 189 -8.69 -16.67 -5.20
N GLN A 190 -7.65 -16.71 -4.35
CA GLN A 190 -7.79 -16.59 -2.90
C GLN A 190 -7.08 -15.37 -2.35
N SER A 191 -5.86 -15.08 -2.81
CA SER A 191 -5.03 -14.08 -2.16
C SER A 191 -5.39 -12.66 -2.53
N TYR A 192 -5.33 -11.78 -1.53
CA TYR A 192 -5.42 -10.34 -1.72
C TYR A 192 -4.04 -9.71 -1.61
N PHE A 193 -3.69 -8.89 -2.59
CA PHE A 193 -2.52 -8.03 -2.56
C PHE A 193 -3.00 -6.58 -2.43
N LEU A 194 -2.58 -5.92 -1.35
CA LEU A 194 -2.97 -4.56 -1.01
C LEU A 194 -1.72 -3.69 -1.06
N ASN A 195 -1.73 -2.70 -1.94
CA ASN A 195 -0.61 -1.78 -2.07
C ASN A 195 -1.04 -0.42 -1.53
N GLN A 196 -0.56 -0.08 -0.33
CA GLN A 196 -0.71 1.27 0.23
C GLN A 196 0.13 2.25 -0.60
N ASP A 197 -0.27 3.52 -0.63
CA ASP A 197 0.36 4.59 -1.42
C ASP A 197 0.38 4.30 -2.93
N PHE A 198 -0.50 3.40 -3.41
CA PHE A 198 -0.67 3.15 -4.82
C PHE A 198 -1.04 4.44 -5.57
N PHE A 199 -1.83 5.32 -4.96
CA PHE A 199 -2.20 6.61 -5.53
C PHE A 199 -1.29 7.76 -5.07
N PHE A 200 -0.13 7.46 -4.49
CA PHE A 200 0.86 8.47 -4.16
C PHE A 200 1.68 8.83 -5.40
N ASP A 201 1.87 10.13 -5.60
CA ASP A 201 2.47 10.76 -6.77
C ASP A 201 3.93 10.33 -6.99
N ARG A 202 4.73 10.13 -5.94
CA ARG A 202 6.18 9.92 -6.08
C ARG A 202 6.64 8.47 -6.23
N LEU A 203 5.72 7.51 -6.40
CA LEU A 203 6.04 6.08 -6.46
C LEU A 203 5.57 5.46 -7.79
N PRO A 204 6.12 5.88 -8.93
CA PRO A 204 5.68 5.37 -10.23
C PRO A 204 5.93 3.86 -10.38
N TRP A 205 7.02 3.34 -9.79
CA TRP A 205 7.38 1.91 -9.89
C TRP A 205 6.30 0.96 -9.36
N ILE A 206 5.49 1.38 -8.38
CA ILE A 206 4.35 0.57 -7.90
C ILE A 206 3.34 0.37 -9.03
N LYS A 207 2.97 1.46 -9.73
CA LYS A 207 1.98 1.38 -10.83
C LYS A 207 2.56 0.64 -12.02
N VAL A 208 3.82 0.87 -12.37
CA VAL A 208 4.51 0.13 -13.43
C VAL A 208 4.53 -1.38 -13.13
N THR A 209 4.88 -1.78 -11.91
CA THR A 209 4.91 -3.20 -11.51
C THR A 209 3.53 -3.83 -11.59
N MET A 210 2.50 -3.17 -11.04
CA MET A 210 1.15 -3.72 -11.08
C MET A 210 0.55 -3.75 -12.49
N GLY A 211 0.92 -2.83 -13.37
CA GLY A 211 0.47 -2.85 -14.76
C GLY A 211 1.15 -3.94 -15.58
N TYR A 212 2.45 -4.18 -15.36
CA TYR A 212 3.16 -5.32 -15.93
C TYR A 212 2.54 -6.66 -15.48
N LEU A 213 2.05 -6.72 -14.23
CA LEU A 213 1.42 -7.91 -13.67
C LEU A 213 -0.11 -7.97 -13.87
N GLU A 214 -0.69 -7.16 -14.77
CA GLU A 214 -2.15 -7.10 -14.95
C GLU A 214 -2.77 -8.47 -15.27
N GLU A 215 -2.08 -9.32 -16.05
CA GLU A 215 -2.59 -10.65 -16.40
C GLU A 215 -2.75 -11.60 -15.20
N TYR A 216 -2.11 -11.28 -14.07
CA TYR A 216 -2.09 -12.07 -12.84
C TYR A 216 -3.00 -11.52 -11.74
N PHE A 217 -3.56 -10.32 -11.93
CA PHE A 217 -4.38 -9.66 -10.92
C PHE A 217 -5.68 -9.13 -11.50
N ASP A 218 -6.77 -9.31 -10.75
CA ASP A 218 -7.97 -8.53 -10.96
C ASP A 218 -7.99 -7.35 -9.98
N TRP A 219 -8.25 -6.15 -10.48
CA TRP A 219 -8.40 -4.97 -9.62
C TRP A 219 -9.73 -5.04 -8.86
N TYR A 220 -9.64 -5.02 -7.54
CA TYR A 220 -10.78 -5.21 -6.64
C TYR A 220 -11.22 -3.93 -5.95
N GLY A 221 -10.51 -2.83 -6.17
CA GLY A 221 -10.93 -1.53 -5.67
C GLY A 221 -9.82 -0.67 -5.08
N GLN A 222 -10.27 0.37 -4.41
CA GLN A 222 -9.48 1.39 -3.73
C GLN A 222 -10.12 1.70 -2.38
N VAL A 223 -9.28 1.86 -1.36
CA VAL A 223 -9.62 2.48 -0.09
C VAL A 223 -8.55 3.52 0.22
N PHE A 224 -8.91 4.79 0.07
CA PHE A 224 -8.00 5.92 0.15
C PHE A 224 -6.75 5.76 -0.74
N SER A 225 -5.54 5.71 -0.18
CA SER A 225 -4.31 5.51 -0.96
C SER A 225 -3.99 4.04 -1.25
N THR A 226 -4.75 3.11 -0.67
CA THR A 226 -4.56 1.66 -0.86
C THR A 226 -5.34 1.15 -2.06
N SER A 227 -4.65 0.50 -3.00
CA SER A 227 -5.27 -0.26 -4.09
C SER A 227 -5.34 -1.74 -3.74
N ILE A 228 -6.45 -2.38 -4.10
CA ILE A 228 -6.77 -3.77 -3.76
C ILE A 228 -6.73 -4.60 -5.04
N TYR A 229 -5.97 -5.69 -4.99
CA TYR A 229 -5.88 -6.65 -6.09
C TYR A 229 -6.17 -8.05 -5.57
N LYS A 230 -6.85 -8.84 -6.40
CA LYS A 230 -7.03 -10.27 -6.17
C LYS A 230 -6.10 -11.03 -7.09
N CYS A 231 -5.31 -11.95 -6.52
CA CYS A 231 -4.47 -12.84 -7.29
C CYS A 231 -5.37 -13.74 -8.16
N LYS A 232 -5.24 -13.64 -9.47
CA LYS A 232 -6.02 -14.37 -10.47
C LYS A 232 -5.31 -15.63 -10.94
N LYS A 233 -3.99 -15.56 -11.09
CA LYS A 233 -3.14 -16.65 -11.59
C LYS A 233 -1.87 -16.76 -10.75
N GLN A 234 -1.29 -17.95 -10.75
CA GLN A 234 0.01 -18.15 -10.11
C GLN A 234 1.03 -17.28 -10.83
N ILE A 235 1.80 -16.49 -10.08
CA ILE A 235 2.84 -15.63 -10.62
C ILE A 235 4.15 -16.44 -10.66
N PRO A 236 4.72 -16.71 -11.84
CA PRO A 236 5.98 -17.42 -11.96
C PRO A 236 7.15 -16.61 -11.38
N ALA A 237 8.18 -17.30 -10.89
CA ALA A 237 9.33 -16.67 -10.26
C ALA A 237 10.19 -15.86 -11.26
N ASP A 238 10.28 -16.32 -12.51
CA ASP A 238 10.95 -15.63 -13.61
C ASP A 238 10.23 -14.35 -14.03
N VAL A 239 8.89 -14.34 -13.99
CA VAL A 239 8.08 -13.14 -14.29
C VAL A 239 8.39 -12.00 -13.31
N VAL A 240 8.52 -12.29 -12.01
CA VAL A 240 8.89 -11.27 -10.99
C VAL A 240 10.40 -11.06 -10.85
N ALA A 241 11.22 -11.87 -11.52
CA ALA A 241 12.66 -11.65 -11.56
C ALA A 241 13.00 -10.39 -12.37
N TYR A 242 12.24 -10.15 -13.45
CA TYR A 242 12.28 -8.93 -14.25
C TYR A 242 11.63 -7.75 -13.52
N ASP A 243 12.36 -6.65 -13.35
CA ASP A 243 11.83 -5.39 -12.83
C ASP A 243 11.47 -4.45 -14.00
N PRO A 244 10.19 -4.30 -14.38
CA PRO A 244 9.80 -3.48 -15.52
C PRO A 244 10.18 -2.01 -15.34
N PHE A 245 10.25 -1.50 -14.11
CA PHE A 245 10.63 -0.12 -13.86
C PHE A 245 12.13 0.10 -14.02
N GLN A 246 12.98 -0.84 -13.61
CA GLN A 246 14.43 -0.68 -13.71
C GLN A 246 14.99 -1.11 -15.07
N GLU A 247 14.45 -2.20 -15.62
CA GLU A 247 15.00 -2.89 -16.79
C GLU A 247 14.24 -2.55 -18.08
N GLY A 248 12.99 -2.08 -17.97
CA GLY A 248 12.17 -1.69 -19.12
C GLY A 248 12.48 -0.29 -19.67
N THR A 249 12.09 -0.07 -20.92
CA THR A 249 12.10 1.23 -21.59
C THR A 249 11.10 2.20 -20.96
N LEU A 250 11.20 3.49 -21.29
CA LEU A 250 10.19 4.47 -20.88
C LEU A 250 8.81 4.12 -21.45
N ASP A 251 8.73 3.72 -22.73
CA ASP A 251 7.45 3.44 -23.39
C ASP A 251 6.73 2.24 -22.74
N GLU A 252 7.48 1.18 -22.40
CA GLU A 252 6.95 0.06 -21.62
C GLU A 252 6.47 0.52 -20.24
N CYS A 253 7.27 1.33 -19.54
CA CYS A 253 6.87 1.84 -18.23
C CYS A 253 5.60 2.70 -18.30
N LEU A 254 5.48 3.59 -19.30
CA LEU A 254 4.29 4.42 -19.50
C LEU A 254 3.07 3.55 -19.81
N LYS A 255 3.23 2.58 -20.71
CA LYS A 255 2.17 1.60 -21.00
C LYS A 255 1.68 0.93 -19.72
N TYR A 256 2.57 0.32 -18.93
CA TYR A 256 2.18 -0.35 -17.70
C TYR A 256 1.62 0.61 -16.64
N HIS A 257 2.17 1.80 -16.51
CA HIS A 257 1.64 2.83 -15.63
C HIS A 257 0.20 3.21 -15.97
N ASP A 258 -0.17 3.20 -17.25
CA ASP A 258 -1.46 3.70 -17.72
C ASP A 258 -2.54 2.60 -17.78
N MET A 259 -2.21 1.33 -17.50
CA MET A 259 -3.15 0.18 -17.54
C MET A 259 -4.17 0.14 -16.40
N HIS A 260 -4.07 1.02 -15.40
CA HIS A 260 -4.90 0.94 -14.19
C HIS A 260 -6.31 1.52 -14.38
N PRO A 261 -7.37 0.94 -13.77
CA PRO A 261 -8.74 1.44 -13.93
C PRO A 261 -8.89 2.90 -13.49
N ARG A 262 -9.34 3.78 -14.39
CA ARG A 262 -9.52 5.21 -14.07
C ARG A 262 -10.98 5.61 -13.85
N ALA A 263 -11.93 4.90 -14.47
CA ALA A 263 -13.35 5.29 -14.52
C ALA A 263 -14.00 5.48 -13.14
N TYR A 264 -13.51 4.78 -12.11
CA TYR A 264 -14.08 4.79 -10.76
C TYR A 264 -13.30 5.65 -9.76
N ILE A 265 -12.15 6.16 -10.17
CA ILE A 265 -11.25 6.94 -9.33
C ILE A 265 -11.68 8.42 -9.39
N SER A 266 -11.68 9.12 -8.25
CA SER A 266 -11.96 10.56 -8.23
C SER A 266 -10.83 11.37 -8.88
N ASP A 267 -11.14 12.56 -9.38
CA ASP A 267 -10.16 13.40 -10.08
C ASP A 267 -8.94 13.75 -9.22
N MET A 268 -9.12 13.90 -7.89
CA MET A 268 -8.00 14.06 -6.96
C MET A 268 -6.98 12.92 -7.06
N TYR A 269 -7.43 11.66 -7.11
CA TYR A 269 -6.52 10.51 -7.20
C TYR A 269 -6.00 10.31 -8.62
N ARG A 270 -6.80 10.62 -9.64
CA ARG A 270 -6.34 10.63 -11.05
C ARG A 270 -5.22 11.65 -11.27
N LEU A 271 -5.37 12.88 -10.76
CA LEU A 271 -4.31 13.89 -10.74
C LEU A 271 -3.02 13.35 -10.11
N ARG A 272 -3.10 12.65 -8.97
CA ARG A 272 -1.91 12.07 -8.33
C ARG A 272 -1.25 10.99 -9.17
N MET A 273 -2.04 10.16 -9.86
CA MET A 273 -1.51 9.19 -10.81
C MET A 273 -0.82 9.88 -11.99
N ASP A 274 -1.39 10.97 -12.51
CA ASP A 274 -0.80 11.70 -13.63
C ASP A 274 0.47 12.46 -13.22
N ILE A 275 0.51 13.04 -12.02
CA ILE A 275 1.76 13.57 -11.46
C ILE A 275 2.80 12.43 -11.33
N SER A 276 2.37 11.21 -10.97
CA SER A 276 3.26 10.04 -10.94
C SER A 276 3.82 9.68 -12.30
N ARG A 277 3.00 9.78 -13.35
CA ARG A 277 3.44 9.62 -14.74
C ARG A 277 4.51 10.65 -15.13
N ALA A 278 4.36 11.91 -14.70
CA ALA A 278 5.40 12.93 -14.91
C ALA A 278 6.71 12.59 -14.16
N TYR A 279 6.63 12.13 -12.90
CA TYR A 279 7.81 11.65 -12.19
C TYR A 279 8.47 10.46 -12.88
N LEU A 280 7.69 9.53 -13.46
CA LEU A 280 8.22 8.41 -14.24
C LEU A 280 9.05 8.91 -15.43
N MET A 281 8.50 9.83 -16.24
CA MET A 281 9.22 10.44 -17.36
C MET A 281 10.53 11.07 -16.92
N ALA A 282 10.49 11.90 -15.87
CA ALA A 282 11.67 12.56 -15.34
C ALA A 282 12.72 11.56 -14.80
N LEU A 283 12.30 10.50 -14.10
CA LEU A 283 13.18 9.44 -13.59
C LEU A 283 13.83 8.60 -14.72
N LYS A 284 13.19 8.56 -15.90
CA LYS A 284 13.70 7.92 -17.11
C LYS A 284 14.48 8.88 -18.02
N GLY A 285 14.79 10.09 -17.54
CA GLY A 285 15.62 11.06 -18.25
C GLY A 285 14.88 11.95 -19.25
N ARG A 286 13.55 11.89 -19.32
CA ARG A 286 12.71 12.74 -20.17
C ARG A 286 12.12 13.89 -19.36
N LYS A 287 12.99 14.81 -18.94
CA LYS A 287 12.63 15.91 -18.04
C LYS A 287 11.72 16.92 -18.73
N GLU A 288 12.02 17.29 -19.97
CA GLU A 288 11.30 18.29 -20.75
C GLU A 288 9.87 17.82 -21.02
N ASP A 289 9.71 16.60 -21.54
CA ASP A 289 8.42 15.94 -21.71
C ASP A 289 7.60 15.91 -20.41
N ALA A 290 8.26 15.65 -19.27
CA ALA A 290 7.58 15.59 -17.98
C ALA A 290 7.02 16.95 -17.55
N LEU A 291 7.73 18.04 -17.85
CA LEU A 291 7.28 19.40 -17.55
C LEU A 291 6.14 19.82 -18.48
N GLU A 292 6.27 19.56 -19.78
CA GLU A 292 5.19 19.79 -20.74
C GLU A 292 3.92 19.03 -20.35
N TYR A 293 4.07 17.77 -19.93
CA TYR A 293 2.94 16.98 -19.44
C TYR A 293 2.32 17.60 -18.18
N LEU A 294 3.11 18.06 -17.21
CA LEU A 294 2.59 18.75 -16.01
C LEU A 294 1.86 20.04 -16.35
N ASP A 295 2.32 20.82 -17.33
CA ASP A 295 1.64 22.04 -17.73
C ASP A 295 0.25 21.74 -18.31
N ALA A 296 0.12 20.69 -19.12
CA ALA A 296 -1.17 20.20 -19.60
C ALA A 296 -2.09 19.70 -18.46
N LEU A 297 -1.53 19.10 -17.39
CA LEU A 297 -2.31 18.72 -16.21
C LEU A 297 -2.86 19.93 -15.45
N GLY A 298 -2.14 21.05 -15.46
CA GLY A 298 -2.56 22.30 -14.82
C GLY A 298 -3.91 22.78 -15.35
N VAL A 299 -4.09 22.67 -16.68
CA VAL A 299 -5.36 22.98 -17.36
C VAL A 299 -6.39 21.89 -17.13
N THR A 300 -6.01 20.61 -17.27
CA THR A 300 -6.94 19.47 -17.17
C THR A 300 -7.60 19.35 -15.79
N TYR A 301 -6.89 19.71 -14.74
CA TYR A 301 -7.33 19.58 -13.34
C TYR A 301 -7.49 20.93 -12.64
N GLU A 302 -7.72 22.01 -13.38
CA GLU A 302 -7.94 23.35 -12.82
C GLU A 302 -8.99 23.34 -11.70
N HIS A 303 -10.12 22.66 -11.93
CA HIS A 303 -11.22 22.49 -10.97
C HIS A 303 -10.83 21.74 -9.68
N VAL A 304 -9.74 20.97 -9.69
CA VAL A 304 -9.22 20.26 -8.51
C VAL A 304 -8.34 21.17 -7.66
N PHE A 305 -7.91 22.31 -8.20
CA PHE A 305 -7.11 23.33 -7.52
C PHE A 305 -7.94 24.51 -7.01
N GLU A 306 -9.15 24.72 -7.53
CA GLU A 306 -10.02 25.85 -7.18
C GLU A 306 -10.29 25.94 -5.66
N GLU A 307 -10.25 27.19 -5.16
CA GLU A 307 -10.09 27.54 -3.75
C GLU A 307 -11.28 27.21 -2.84
N GLY A 308 -11.01 27.10 -1.53
CA GLY A 308 -12.04 27.02 -0.48
C GLY A 308 -12.06 25.72 0.33
N THR A 309 -11.18 24.74 0.00
CA THR A 309 -11.03 23.51 0.79
C THR A 309 -9.57 23.14 1.04
N ALA A 310 -9.27 22.56 2.21
CA ALA A 310 -7.94 22.04 2.53
C ALA A 310 -7.45 20.95 1.54
N ALA A 311 -8.38 20.27 0.86
CA ALA A 311 -8.05 19.28 -0.16
C ALA A 311 -7.48 19.94 -1.42
N ALA A 312 -8.09 21.04 -1.89
CA ALA A 312 -7.62 21.80 -3.05
C ALA A 312 -6.21 22.36 -2.82
N GLU A 313 -5.97 23.00 -1.66
CA GLU A 313 -4.64 23.48 -1.26
C GLU A 313 -3.60 22.36 -1.27
N THR A 314 -3.97 21.19 -0.73
CA THR A 314 -3.08 20.01 -0.72
C THR A 314 -2.75 19.53 -2.13
N ASN A 315 -3.71 19.54 -3.05
CA ASN A 315 -3.49 19.12 -4.44
C ASN A 315 -2.61 20.13 -5.19
N LEU A 316 -2.85 21.43 -5.03
CA LEU A 316 -2.03 22.48 -5.61
C LEU A 316 -0.58 22.40 -5.09
N MET A 317 -0.39 22.22 -3.79
CA MET A 317 0.94 22.02 -3.21
C MET A 317 1.69 20.83 -3.80
N ARG A 318 0.99 19.71 -4.08
CA ARG A 318 1.57 18.52 -4.71
C ARG A 318 2.01 18.79 -6.13
N TYR A 319 1.13 19.41 -6.92
CA TYR A 319 1.39 19.82 -8.29
C TYR A 319 2.62 20.72 -8.39
N GLN A 320 2.63 21.83 -7.65
CA GLN A 320 3.75 22.78 -7.65
C GLN A 320 5.04 22.15 -7.12
N ARG A 321 4.95 21.23 -6.15
CA ARG A 321 6.12 20.46 -5.68
C ARG A 321 6.70 19.60 -6.80
N ALA A 322 5.86 18.95 -7.60
CA ALA A 322 6.32 18.13 -8.72
C ALA A 322 7.07 18.97 -9.76
N GLN A 323 6.52 20.10 -10.18
CA GLN A 323 7.22 21.05 -11.06
C GLN A 323 8.60 21.42 -10.49
N ARG A 324 8.66 21.87 -9.23
CA ARG A 324 9.93 22.25 -8.58
C ARG A 324 10.94 21.11 -8.50
N GLN A 325 10.49 19.89 -8.18
CA GLN A 325 11.38 18.73 -8.06
C GLN A 325 11.90 18.25 -9.41
N ILE A 326 11.06 18.24 -10.45
CA ILE A 326 11.48 17.87 -11.80
C ILE A 326 12.47 18.90 -12.36
N VAL A 327 12.18 20.21 -12.22
CA VAL A 327 13.10 21.28 -12.64
C VAL A 327 14.49 21.14 -12.00
N ARG A 328 14.54 20.85 -10.68
CA ARG A 328 15.79 20.70 -9.92
C ARG A 328 16.49 19.35 -10.11
N GLY A 329 15.87 18.42 -10.82
CA GLY A 329 16.29 17.02 -10.91
C GLY A 329 15.67 16.18 -9.79
N VAL A 330 14.93 15.15 -10.19
CA VAL A 330 14.32 14.19 -9.26
C VAL A 330 15.43 13.34 -8.65
N ARG A 331 15.67 13.51 -7.35
CA ARG A 331 16.54 12.59 -6.61
C ARG A 331 15.81 11.25 -6.46
N LYS A 332 16.49 10.13 -6.72
CA LYS A 332 15.98 8.82 -6.29
C LYS A 332 15.67 8.93 -4.79
N ALA A 333 14.47 8.52 -4.39
CA ALA A 333 14.07 8.56 -2.99
C ALA A 333 15.14 7.85 -2.15
N MET A 334 15.80 8.58 -1.26
CA MET A 334 16.70 7.96 -0.28
C MET A 334 15.83 7.23 0.74
N ALA A 335 16.12 5.95 0.94
CA ALA A 335 15.38 5.01 1.77
C ALA A 335 15.24 5.49 3.22
#